data_AF-A0A1C5EUD1-F1
#
_entry.id   AF-A0A1C5EUD1-F1
#
_cell.length_a   1.000
_cell.length_b   1.000
_cell.length_c   1.000
_cell.angle_alpha   90.00
_cell.angle_beta   90.00
_cell.angle_gamma   90.00
#
_symmetry.space_group_name_H-M   'P 1'
#
loop_
_entity.id
_entity.type
_entity.pdbx_description
1 polymer ?
#
loop_
_entity_poly.entity_id
_entity_poly.type
_entity_poly.pdbx_seq_one_letter_code
_entity_poly.pdbx_strand_id
1 'polypeptide(L)'
;MSRRAIGWAAGAAAAVLVAAGAVTYAVADSGSGSGSGDGKAAQRTPSADSADAGFARDMAVHHQQAVEMSYIVRDHTKNEDVRRLAYDIAQTQANQRGMLLGWLDLWGLPKVSADPPMTWMGMGGMVTAKDGSLMPGMATNTQMKKLATLNGKQAEIFYLQLMTNHHKGGIHMAEGCVAKCTVGVEKRLAQGMVDAQQSELQVMAGMLKERGAKPLS
;
A
#
# COMPACT_ATOMS: atom_id res chain seq x y z
N MET A 1 42.12 -30.62 35.24
CA MET A 1 40.72 -30.66 34.76
C MET A 1 40.08 -29.34 35.14
N SER A 2 40.12 -28.27 34.31
CA SER A 2 39.12 -27.90 33.28
C SER A 2 37.68 -28.16 33.74
N ARG A 3 36.76 -27.20 33.86
CA ARG A 3 36.33 -26.22 32.83
C ARG A 3 35.67 -24.98 33.46
N ARG A 4 35.95 -23.79 32.90
CA ARG A 4 35.14 -22.57 33.03
C ARG A 4 33.85 -22.75 32.21
N ALA A 5 32.69 -22.37 32.74
CA ALA A 5 31.45 -22.25 31.97
C ALA A 5 31.19 -20.77 31.63
N ILE A 6 31.07 -20.52 30.33
CA ILE A 6 30.88 -19.24 29.65
C ILE A 6 29.39 -19.13 29.27
N GLY A 7 28.80 -17.93 29.47
CA GLY A 7 27.60 -17.44 28.77
C GLY A 7 26.31 -18.21 29.08
N TRP A 8 25.10 -17.72 28.90
CA TRP A 8 24.64 -16.86 27.82
C TRP A 8 23.52 -15.95 28.34
N ALA A 9 23.62 -14.65 28.03
CA ALA A 9 22.50 -13.73 28.14
C ALA A 9 21.47 -14.11 27.06
N ALA A 10 20.26 -14.47 27.48
CA ALA A 10 19.15 -14.72 26.59
C ALA A 10 18.67 -13.39 26.01
N GLY A 11 18.99 -13.14 24.73
CA GLY A 11 18.34 -12.09 23.95
C GLY A 11 16.92 -12.51 23.63
N ALA A 12 15.94 -11.73 24.11
CA ALA A 12 14.54 -11.90 23.76
C ALA A 12 14.34 -11.48 22.29
N ALA A 13 14.33 -12.45 21.38
CA ALA A 13 13.85 -12.25 20.03
C ALA A 13 12.32 -12.18 20.07
N ALA A 14 11.76 -10.97 19.94
CA ALA A 14 10.35 -10.79 19.69
C ALA A 14 10.03 -11.31 18.27
N ALA A 15 9.53 -12.55 18.20
CA ALA A 15 8.99 -13.10 16.97
C ALA A 15 7.66 -12.40 16.65
N VAL A 16 7.70 -11.41 15.76
CA VAL A 16 6.49 -10.88 15.13
C VAL A 16 6.00 -11.93 14.15
N LEU A 17 4.94 -12.65 14.55
CA LEU A 17 4.20 -13.57 13.70
C LEU A 17 3.57 -12.76 12.56
N VAL A 18 4.13 -12.88 11.36
CA VAL A 18 3.43 -12.50 10.13
C VAL A 18 2.38 -13.57 9.89
N ALA A 19 1.13 -13.26 10.25
CA ALA A 19 0.00 -14.12 9.97
C ALA A 19 -0.33 -14.05 8.46
N ALA A 20 0.42 -14.80 7.66
CA ALA A 20 -0.04 -15.23 6.34
C ALA A 20 -1.08 -16.34 6.57
N GLY A 21 -2.31 -15.93 6.87
CA GLY A 21 -3.43 -16.83 7.17
C GLY A 21 -4.34 -17.02 5.96
N ALA A 22 -4.26 -18.22 5.38
CA ALA A 22 -4.98 -18.69 4.20
C ALA A 22 -6.50 -18.40 4.22
N VAL A 23 -7.02 -17.88 3.11
CA VAL A 23 -8.45 -17.88 2.84
C VAL A 23 -8.84 -19.28 2.34
N THR A 24 -9.31 -20.14 3.24
CA THR A 24 -9.97 -21.39 2.89
C THR A 24 -11.35 -21.10 2.32
N TYR A 25 -11.58 -21.45 1.05
CA TYR A 25 -12.92 -21.50 0.47
C TYR A 25 -13.68 -22.70 1.06
N ALA A 26 -14.72 -22.43 1.84
CA ALA A 26 -15.74 -23.41 2.16
C ALA A 26 -17.01 -23.02 1.41
N VAL A 27 -17.30 -23.74 0.32
CA VAL A 27 -18.63 -23.72 -0.32
C VAL A 27 -19.45 -24.79 0.38
N ALA A 28 -20.39 -24.36 1.21
CA ALA A 28 -21.44 -25.23 1.74
C ALA A 28 -22.75 -24.85 1.04
N ASP A 29 -23.17 -25.73 0.13
CA ASP A 29 -24.53 -25.80 -0.39
C ASP A 29 -25.44 -26.33 0.73
N SER A 30 -26.59 -25.69 0.94
CA SER A 30 -27.60 -26.10 1.92
C SER A 30 -28.93 -25.43 1.63
N GLY A 31 -29.85 -26.19 1.05
CA GLY A 31 -31.24 -26.20 1.52
C GLY A 31 -32.21 -25.25 0.84
N SER A 32 -32.99 -25.83 -0.06
CA SER A 32 -34.29 -25.38 -0.57
C SER A 32 -35.22 -24.73 0.48
N GLY A 33 -35.62 -23.49 0.22
CA GLY A 33 -36.75 -22.82 0.86
C GLY A 33 -37.47 -21.93 -0.15
N SER A 34 -38.70 -22.30 -0.49
CA SER A 34 -39.60 -21.53 -1.36
C SER A 34 -40.12 -20.30 -0.61
N GLY A 35 -39.87 -19.10 -1.13
CA GLY A 35 -40.34 -17.84 -0.56
C GLY A 35 -40.03 -16.67 -1.49
N SER A 36 -41.07 -15.96 -1.89
CA SER A 36 -41.12 -14.94 -2.93
C SER A 36 -40.20 -13.72 -2.72
N GLY A 37 -39.63 -13.22 -3.82
CA GLY A 37 -39.25 -11.79 -3.92
C GLY A 37 -37.76 -11.45 -3.94
N ASP A 38 -36.86 -12.38 -4.27
CA ASP A 38 -35.45 -12.04 -4.41
C ASP A 38 -35.15 -11.46 -5.79
N GLY A 39 -35.26 -10.14 -5.90
CA GLY A 39 -34.44 -9.40 -6.85
C GLY A 39 -32.98 -9.66 -6.48
N LYS A 40 -32.40 -10.76 -6.99
CA LYS A 40 -30.96 -10.98 -7.01
C LYS A 40 -30.37 -9.68 -7.53
N ALA A 41 -29.73 -8.92 -6.64
CA ALA A 41 -28.92 -7.80 -7.04
C ALA A 41 -27.87 -8.39 -7.98
N ALA A 42 -28.12 -8.30 -9.29
CA ALA A 42 -27.10 -8.58 -10.27
C ALA A 42 -25.90 -7.77 -9.80
N GLN A 43 -24.75 -8.42 -9.62
CA GLN A 43 -23.49 -7.72 -9.39
C GLN A 43 -23.29 -6.83 -10.60
N ARG A 44 -23.82 -5.60 -10.53
CA ARG A 44 -23.68 -4.63 -11.59
C ARG A 44 -22.22 -4.24 -11.52
N THR A 45 -21.49 -4.65 -12.54
CA THR A 45 -20.16 -4.14 -12.84
C THR A 45 -20.15 -2.63 -12.61
N PRO A 46 -19.21 -2.09 -11.82
CA PRO A 46 -19.12 -0.65 -11.60
C PRO A 46 -19.01 0.10 -12.92
N SER A 47 -19.57 1.31 -12.99
CA SER A 47 -19.40 2.17 -14.16
C SER A 47 -17.95 2.68 -14.25
N ALA A 48 -17.52 3.10 -15.44
CA ALA A 48 -16.15 3.56 -15.66
C ALA A 48 -15.77 4.80 -14.82
N ASP A 49 -16.75 5.63 -14.45
CA ASP A 49 -16.65 6.84 -13.64
C ASP A 49 -16.94 6.61 -12.15
N SER A 50 -17.18 5.36 -11.74
CA SER A 50 -17.45 5.00 -10.35
C SER A 50 -16.24 5.23 -9.44
N ALA A 51 -16.50 5.35 -8.14
CA ALA A 51 -15.45 5.39 -7.12
C ALA A 51 -14.59 4.13 -7.12
N ASP A 52 -15.19 2.96 -7.33
CA ASP A 52 -14.51 1.68 -7.45
C ASP A 52 -13.48 1.70 -8.61
N ALA A 53 -13.92 2.07 -9.81
CA ALA A 53 -13.03 2.15 -10.97
C ALA A 53 -11.97 3.25 -10.84
N GLY A 54 -12.32 4.40 -10.28
CA GLY A 54 -11.38 5.50 -10.04
C GLY A 54 -10.29 5.14 -9.03
N PHE A 55 -10.69 4.59 -7.88
CA PHE A 55 -9.76 4.15 -6.84
C PHE A 55 -8.82 3.05 -7.36
N ALA A 56 -9.34 2.04 -8.07
CA ALA A 56 -8.51 0.98 -8.61
C ALA A 56 -7.42 1.49 -9.56
N ARG A 57 -7.73 2.44 -10.44
CA ARG A 57 -6.75 3.04 -11.35
C ARG A 57 -5.71 3.86 -10.58
N ASP A 58 -6.19 4.77 -9.74
CA ASP A 58 -5.35 5.74 -9.04
C ASP A 58 -4.43 5.03 -8.03
N MET A 59 -4.97 4.14 -7.20
CA MET A 59 -4.19 3.40 -6.22
C MET A 59 -3.21 2.42 -6.89
N ALA A 60 -3.53 1.86 -8.06
CA ALA A 60 -2.58 1.03 -8.81
C ALA A 60 -1.37 1.83 -9.31
N VAL A 61 -1.55 3.09 -9.72
CA VAL A 61 -0.44 3.98 -10.09
C VAL A 61 0.35 4.40 -8.85
N HIS A 62 -0.34 4.72 -7.75
CA HIS A 62 0.29 5.10 -6.48
C HIS A 62 1.17 3.96 -5.94
N HIS A 63 0.66 2.74 -5.87
CA HIS A 63 1.41 1.56 -5.43
C HIS A 63 2.61 1.23 -6.33
N GLN A 64 2.53 1.50 -7.64
CA GLN A 64 3.67 1.27 -8.53
C GLN A 64 4.90 2.09 -8.09
N GLN A 65 4.71 3.33 -7.63
CA GLN A 65 5.81 4.18 -7.18
C GLN A 65 6.40 3.70 -5.85
N ALA A 66 5.57 3.21 -4.91
CA ALA A 66 6.08 2.63 -3.67
C ALA A 66 6.95 1.39 -3.91
N VAL A 67 6.53 0.53 -4.84
CA VAL A 67 7.31 -0.65 -5.27
C VAL A 67 8.65 -0.19 -5.85
N GLU A 68 8.65 0.80 -6.75
CA GLU A 68 9.88 1.35 -7.34
C GLU A 68 10.84 1.94 -6.29
N MET A 69 10.34 2.81 -5.39
CA MET A 69 11.14 3.37 -4.28
C MET A 69 11.78 2.26 -3.43
N SER A 70 11.04 1.19 -3.20
CA SER A 70 11.47 0.06 -2.38
C SER A 70 12.55 -0.78 -3.05
N TYR A 71 12.48 -0.97 -4.38
CA TYR A 71 13.58 -1.58 -5.13
C TYR A 71 14.84 -0.69 -5.10
N ILE A 72 14.69 0.62 -5.32
CA ILE A 72 15.82 1.55 -5.30
C ILE A 72 16.51 1.51 -3.94
N VAL A 73 15.82 1.68 -2.81
CA VAL A 73 16.51 1.71 -1.51
C VAL A 73 17.22 0.39 -1.20
N ARG A 74 16.67 -0.75 -1.64
CA ARG A 74 17.27 -2.08 -1.42
C ARG A 74 18.63 -2.20 -2.11
N ASP A 75 18.81 -1.63 -3.28
CA ASP A 75 20.10 -1.64 -3.99
C ASP A 75 21.10 -0.61 -3.43
N HIS A 76 20.60 0.35 -2.66
CA HIS A 76 21.38 1.50 -2.16
C HIS A 76 21.73 1.42 -0.66
N THR A 77 21.37 0.35 0.04
CA THR A 77 21.85 0.10 1.42
C THR A 77 22.08 -1.39 1.71
N LYS A 78 22.92 -1.66 2.73
CA LYS A 78 23.12 -2.97 3.36
C LYS A 78 22.40 -3.11 4.71
N ASN A 79 21.67 -2.09 5.16
CA ASN A 79 20.92 -2.18 6.42
C ASN A 79 19.73 -3.13 6.28
N GLU A 80 19.73 -4.23 7.03
CA GLU A 80 18.72 -5.28 6.90
C GLU A 80 17.32 -4.84 7.32
N ASP A 81 17.18 -3.96 8.32
CA ASP A 81 15.86 -3.48 8.76
C ASP A 81 15.16 -2.67 7.66
N VAL A 82 15.89 -1.76 7.00
CA VAL A 82 15.34 -0.98 5.87
C VAL A 82 15.07 -1.88 4.67
N ARG A 83 15.98 -2.81 4.36
CA ARG A 83 15.78 -3.76 3.25
C ARG A 83 14.57 -4.65 3.47
N ARG A 84 14.31 -5.07 4.70
CA ARG A 84 13.16 -5.88 5.09
C ARG A 84 11.86 -5.08 4.97
N LEU A 85 11.79 -3.88 5.57
CA LEU A 85 10.63 -3.01 5.41
C LEU A 85 10.30 -2.76 3.93
N ALA A 86 11.33 -2.42 3.14
CA ALA A 86 11.15 -2.19 1.71
C ALA A 86 10.67 -3.44 0.95
N TYR A 87 11.13 -4.63 1.34
CA TYR A 87 10.63 -5.87 0.78
C TYR A 87 9.14 -6.09 1.10
N ASP A 88 8.77 -5.94 2.37
CA ASP A 88 7.40 -6.17 2.84
C ASP A 88 6.41 -5.20 2.17
N ILE A 89 6.78 -3.91 2.05
CA ILE A 89 6.01 -2.90 1.31
C ILE A 89 5.91 -3.26 -0.17
N ALA A 90 7.03 -3.61 -0.82
CA ALA A 90 7.03 -3.95 -2.24
C ALA A 90 6.15 -5.17 -2.54
N GLN A 91 6.22 -6.23 -1.73
CA GLN A 91 5.37 -7.42 -1.91
C GLN A 91 3.90 -7.10 -1.72
N THR A 92 3.56 -6.41 -0.62
CA THR A 92 2.17 -6.09 -0.29
C THR A 92 1.55 -5.19 -1.34
N GLN A 93 2.22 -4.09 -1.70
CA GLN A 93 1.67 -3.12 -2.64
C GLN A 93 1.68 -3.63 -4.09
N ALA A 94 2.65 -4.47 -4.50
CA ALA A 94 2.61 -5.12 -5.81
C ALA A 94 1.44 -6.09 -5.93
N ASN A 95 1.18 -6.89 -4.89
CA ASN A 95 0.03 -7.80 -4.85
C ASN A 95 -1.30 -7.05 -4.88
N GLN A 96 -1.45 -6.01 -4.06
CA GLN A 96 -2.65 -5.16 -4.04
C GLN A 96 -2.87 -4.46 -5.38
N ARG A 97 -1.82 -3.93 -6.01
CA ARG A 97 -1.88 -3.39 -7.38
C ARG A 97 -2.37 -4.43 -8.38
N GLY A 98 -1.88 -5.67 -8.29
CA GLY A 98 -2.35 -6.77 -9.13
C GLY A 98 -3.85 -7.05 -8.97
N MET A 99 -4.36 -7.04 -7.73
CA MET A 99 -5.79 -7.21 -7.45
C MET A 99 -6.63 -6.09 -8.08
N LEU A 100 -6.25 -4.83 -7.86
CA LEU A 100 -6.98 -3.66 -8.39
C LEU A 100 -7.03 -3.68 -9.92
N LEU A 101 -5.90 -3.95 -10.58
CA LEU A 101 -5.84 -4.06 -12.04
C LEU A 101 -6.62 -5.28 -12.57
N GLY A 102 -6.58 -6.39 -11.84
CA GLY A 102 -7.34 -7.59 -12.17
C GLY A 102 -8.85 -7.38 -12.05
N TRP A 103 -9.30 -6.58 -11.09
CA TRP A 103 -10.70 -6.20 -10.97
C TRP A 103 -11.15 -5.30 -12.12
N LEU A 104 -10.34 -4.31 -12.53
CA LEU A 104 -10.62 -3.52 -13.73
C LEU A 104 -10.76 -4.39 -14.97
N ASP A 105 -9.90 -5.40 -15.14
CA ASP A 105 -10.00 -6.37 -16.25
C ASP A 105 -11.27 -7.21 -16.15
N LEU A 106 -11.59 -7.73 -14.96
CA LEU A 106 -12.81 -8.51 -14.73
C LEU A 106 -14.08 -7.69 -15.02
N TRP A 107 -14.04 -6.39 -14.76
CA TRP A 107 -15.12 -5.45 -15.04
C TRP A 107 -15.14 -4.96 -16.49
N GLY A 108 -14.16 -5.34 -17.32
CA GLY A 108 -14.03 -4.84 -18.69
C GLY A 108 -13.77 -3.34 -18.77
N LEU A 109 -13.19 -2.75 -17.72
CA LEU A 109 -12.91 -1.33 -17.62
C LEU A 109 -11.46 -1.02 -18.02
N PRO A 110 -11.20 0.09 -18.73
CA PRO A 110 -9.84 0.51 -19.03
C PRO A 110 -9.02 0.75 -17.77
N LYS A 111 -7.74 0.37 -17.77
CA LYS A 111 -6.79 0.62 -16.67
C LYS A 111 -6.29 2.07 -16.58
N VAL A 112 -6.56 2.86 -17.62
CA VAL A 112 -6.19 4.29 -17.72
C VAL A 112 -7.47 5.07 -18.00
N SER A 113 -7.63 6.21 -17.34
CA SER A 113 -8.73 7.16 -17.60
C SER A 113 -8.21 8.39 -18.34
N ALA A 114 -9.09 9.04 -19.10
CA ALA A 114 -8.85 10.38 -19.62
C ALA A 114 -9.08 11.45 -18.54
N ASP A 115 -9.84 11.12 -17.49
CA ASP A 115 -10.08 12.02 -16.38
C ASP A 115 -8.80 12.23 -15.55
N PRO A 116 -8.60 13.43 -14.98
CA PRO A 116 -7.52 13.66 -14.04
C PRO A 116 -7.61 12.68 -12.84
N PRO A 117 -6.46 12.25 -12.27
CA PRO A 117 -6.44 11.49 -11.04
C PRO A 117 -7.27 12.18 -9.94
N MET A 118 -7.83 11.39 -9.04
CA MET A 118 -8.65 11.83 -7.91
C MET A 118 -10.00 12.46 -8.28
N THR A 119 -10.40 12.48 -9.56
CA THR A 119 -11.73 12.95 -10.00
C THR A 119 -12.86 12.19 -9.30
N TRP A 120 -12.68 10.88 -9.07
CA TRP A 120 -13.64 10.03 -8.35
C TRP A 120 -13.85 10.43 -6.87
N MET A 121 -12.90 11.17 -6.28
CA MET A 121 -13.05 11.79 -4.95
C MET A 121 -13.58 13.23 -5.00
N GLY A 122 -13.85 13.79 -6.18
CA GLY A 122 -14.19 15.20 -6.37
C GLY A 122 -12.98 16.14 -6.31
N MET A 123 -11.76 15.59 -6.45
CA MET A 123 -10.50 16.31 -6.24
C MET A 123 -9.69 16.52 -7.52
N GLY A 124 -10.22 16.16 -8.69
CA GLY A 124 -9.48 16.19 -9.97
C GLY A 124 -8.93 17.57 -10.37
N GLY A 125 -9.59 18.66 -9.95
CA GLY A 125 -9.11 20.04 -10.15
C GLY A 125 -8.25 20.60 -9.01
N MET A 126 -8.16 19.89 -7.88
CA MET A 126 -7.43 20.34 -6.68
C MET A 126 -6.01 19.77 -6.60
N VAL A 127 -5.78 18.62 -7.23
CA VAL A 127 -4.46 18.01 -7.29
C VAL A 127 -3.68 18.64 -8.45
N THR A 128 -2.84 19.62 -8.14
CA THR A 128 -1.88 20.15 -9.12
C THR A 128 -0.72 19.17 -9.25
N ALA A 129 -0.58 18.57 -10.44
CA ALA A 129 0.56 17.74 -10.75
C ALA A 129 1.85 18.55 -10.57
N LYS A 130 2.77 18.05 -9.73
CA LYS A 130 4.06 18.71 -9.46
C LYS A 130 5.19 17.78 -9.83
N ASP A 131 5.91 18.09 -10.91
CA ASP A 131 7.12 17.35 -11.32
C ASP A 131 6.89 15.82 -11.32
N GLY A 132 5.80 15.35 -11.95
CA GLY A 132 5.44 13.94 -12.02
C GLY A 132 4.71 13.34 -10.80
N SER A 133 4.56 14.08 -9.70
CA SER A 133 3.67 13.69 -8.59
C SER A 133 2.22 14.04 -8.96
N LEU A 134 1.42 13.02 -9.24
CA LEU A 134 0.04 13.16 -9.76
C LEU A 134 -1.04 13.05 -8.69
N MET A 135 -0.71 12.52 -7.52
CA MET A 135 -1.65 12.19 -6.45
C MET A 135 -1.06 12.54 -5.08
N PRO A 136 -1.89 12.72 -4.04
CA PRO A 136 -1.42 13.02 -2.69
C PRO A 136 -0.30 12.07 -2.23
N GLY A 137 0.75 12.63 -1.65
CA GLY A 137 1.87 11.89 -1.07
C GLY A 137 2.88 11.30 -2.06
N MET A 138 2.58 11.23 -3.37
CA MET A 138 3.54 10.72 -4.35
C MET A 138 4.83 11.56 -4.36
N ALA A 139 5.97 10.86 -4.43
CA ALA A 139 7.26 11.48 -4.65
C ALA A 139 7.33 12.10 -6.05
N THR A 140 8.01 13.25 -6.18
CA THR A 140 8.26 13.85 -7.48
C THR A 140 9.37 13.12 -8.24
N ASN A 141 9.47 13.32 -9.55
CA ASN A 141 10.54 12.78 -10.38
C ASN A 141 11.92 13.23 -9.87
N THR A 142 12.06 14.48 -9.42
CA THR A 142 13.30 14.97 -8.81
C THR A 142 13.63 14.21 -7.52
N GLN A 143 12.64 13.92 -6.67
CA GLN A 143 12.84 13.13 -5.46
C GLN A 143 13.22 11.68 -5.78
N MET A 144 12.57 11.04 -6.76
CA MET A 144 12.92 9.68 -7.21
C MET A 144 14.37 9.62 -7.74
N LYS A 145 14.76 10.58 -8.59
CA LYS A 145 16.14 10.71 -9.08
C LYS A 145 17.14 10.93 -7.93
N LYS A 146 16.78 11.75 -6.95
CA LYS A 146 17.62 11.96 -5.76
C LYS A 146 17.78 10.67 -4.98
N LEU A 147 16.70 9.93 -4.70
CA LEU A 147 16.78 8.65 -3.99
C LEU A 147 17.76 7.69 -4.67
N ALA A 148 17.71 7.59 -6.00
CA ALA A 148 18.59 6.74 -6.81
C ALA A 148 20.07 7.19 -6.86
N THR A 149 20.44 8.31 -6.25
CA THR A 149 21.85 8.76 -6.17
C THR A 149 22.43 8.67 -4.76
N LEU A 150 21.58 8.52 -3.74
CA LEU A 150 22.01 8.40 -2.35
C LEU A 150 22.46 6.97 -2.03
N ASN A 151 23.28 6.80 -0.99
CA ASN A 151 23.72 5.48 -0.53
C ASN A 151 23.71 5.39 1.00
N GLY A 152 23.63 4.17 1.53
CA GLY A 152 23.66 3.84 2.95
C GLY A 152 22.65 4.66 3.75
N LYS A 153 23.09 5.19 4.90
CA LYS A 153 22.22 5.92 5.84
C LYS A 153 21.46 7.10 5.20
N GLN A 154 22.04 7.78 4.21
CA GLN A 154 21.36 8.89 3.53
C GLN A 154 20.20 8.39 2.65
N ALA A 155 20.40 7.30 1.90
CA ALA A 155 19.33 6.67 1.13
C ALA A 155 18.22 6.15 2.04
N GLU A 156 18.59 5.51 3.16
CA GLU A 156 17.64 5.01 4.16
C GLU A 156 16.74 6.12 4.73
N ILE A 157 17.33 7.22 5.20
CA ILE A 157 16.57 8.35 5.75
C ILE A 157 15.63 8.91 4.68
N PHE A 158 16.14 9.11 3.47
CA PHE A 158 15.35 9.74 2.41
C PHE A 158 14.22 8.83 1.93
N TYR A 159 14.46 7.52 1.81
CA TYR A 159 13.41 6.52 1.53
C TYR A 159 12.31 6.55 2.59
N LEU A 160 12.67 6.46 3.89
CA LEU A 160 11.71 6.45 4.98
C LEU A 160 10.88 7.75 5.00
N GLN A 161 11.52 8.89 4.70
CA GLN A 161 10.86 10.18 4.57
C GLN A 161 9.86 10.22 3.41
N LEU A 162 10.25 9.78 2.22
CA LEU A 162 9.37 9.74 1.05
C LEU A 162 8.21 8.76 1.28
N MET A 163 8.50 7.55 1.75
CA MET A 163 7.50 6.52 2.00
C MET A 163 6.53 6.93 3.12
N THR A 164 6.98 7.68 4.13
CA THR A 164 6.08 8.28 5.13
C THR A 164 5.04 9.22 4.49
N ASN A 165 5.47 10.10 3.59
CA ASN A 165 4.53 11.00 2.90
C ASN A 165 3.64 10.25 1.91
N HIS A 166 4.22 9.26 1.22
CA HIS A 166 3.50 8.37 0.32
C HIS A 166 2.36 7.66 1.05
N HIS A 167 2.62 7.06 2.21
CA HIS A 167 1.62 6.37 3.02
C HIS A 167 0.52 7.29 3.53
N LYS A 168 0.83 8.53 3.94
CA LYS A 168 -0.20 9.49 4.32
C LYS A 168 -1.16 9.78 3.15
N GLY A 169 -0.63 9.91 1.95
CA GLY A 169 -1.43 10.05 0.73
C GLY A 169 -2.25 8.81 0.42
N GLY A 170 -1.64 7.62 0.52
CA GLY A 170 -2.30 6.34 0.32
C GLY A 170 -3.46 6.09 1.31
N ILE A 171 -3.28 6.43 2.58
CA ILE A 171 -4.34 6.38 3.60
C ILE A 171 -5.50 7.30 3.21
N HIS A 172 -5.21 8.55 2.84
CA HIS A 172 -6.26 9.50 2.42
C HIS A 172 -7.08 8.97 1.24
N MET A 173 -6.42 8.37 0.24
CA MET A 173 -7.09 7.74 -0.90
C MET A 173 -7.92 6.52 -0.47
N ALA A 174 -7.36 5.66 0.38
CA ALA A 174 -8.03 4.45 0.86
C ALA A 174 -9.28 4.79 1.70
N GLU A 175 -9.20 5.78 2.59
CA GLU A 175 -10.36 6.31 3.34
C GLU A 175 -11.44 6.84 2.38
N GLY A 176 -11.04 7.51 1.29
CA GLY A 176 -11.94 7.91 0.22
C GLY A 176 -12.71 6.74 -0.38
N CYS A 177 -12.04 5.61 -0.64
CA CYS A 177 -12.70 4.41 -1.14
C CYS A 177 -13.58 3.74 -0.08
N VAL A 178 -13.14 3.63 1.18
CA VAL A 178 -13.99 3.12 2.27
C VAL A 178 -15.32 3.88 2.33
N ALA A 179 -15.29 5.20 2.14
CA ALA A 179 -16.48 6.03 2.11
C ALA A 179 -17.31 5.88 0.82
N LYS A 180 -16.66 5.87 -0.37
CA LYS A 180 -17.35 6.05 -1.67
C LYS A 180 -17.49 4.79 -2.52
N CYS A 181 -16.59 3.82 -2.40
CA CYS A 181 -16.64 2.57 -3.15
C CYS A 181 -17.86 1.75 -2.74
N THR A 182 -18.36 0.94 -3.67
CA THR A 182 -19.57 0.13 -3.55
C THR A 182 -19.30 -1.36 -3.60
N VAL A 183 -18.17 -1.79 -4.19
CA VAL A 183 -17.75 -3.18 -4.26
C VAL A 183 -17.18 -3.61 -2.91
N GLY A 184 -17.88 -4.53 -2.24
CA GLY A 184 -17.55 -4.92 -0.87
C GLY A 184 -16.13 -5.46 -0.66
N VAL A 185 -15.55 -6.19 -1.63
CA VAL A 185 -14.17 -6.68 -1.51
C VAL A 185 -13.13 -5.57 -1.66
N GLU A 186 -13.38 -4.59 -2.52
CA GLU A 186 -12.50 -3.44 -2.71
C GLU A 186 -12.54 -2.50 -1.50
N LYS A 187 -13.72 -2.25 -0.93
CA LYS A 187 -13.85 -1.52 0.35
C LYS A 187 -13.05 -2.15 1.48
N ARG A 188 -13.12 -3.49 1.61
CA ARG A 188 -12.37 -4.22 2.65
C ARG A 188 -10.87 -4.14 2.39
N LEU A 189 -10.44 -4.23 1.13
CA LEU A 189 -9.04 -4.03 0.77
C LEU A 189 -8.57 -2.63 1.15
N ALA A 190 -9.36 -1.59 0.84
CA ALA A 190 -9.06 -0.21 1.19
C ALA A 190 -8.96 -0.01 2.71
N GLN A 191 -9.88 -0.58 3.51
CA GLN A 191 -9.76 -0.53 4.97
C GLN A 191 -8.47 -1.21 5.46
N GLY A 192 -8.13 -2.39 4.91
CA GLY A 192 -6.87 -3.05 5.24
C GLY A 192 -5.64 -2.23 4.87
N MET A 193 -5.68 -1.46 3.77
CA MET A 193 -4.62 -0.52 3.40
C MET A 193 -4.48 0.63 4.41
N VAL A 194 -5.59 1.16 4.94
CA VAL A 194 -5.56 2.18 6.00
C VAL A 194 -4.84 1.64 7.24
N ASP A 195 -5.29 0.49 7.73
CA ASP A 195 -4.78 -0.10 8.97
C ASP A 195 -3.28 -0.45 8.85
N ALA A 196 -2.89 -1.07 7.72
CA ALA A 196 -1.51 -1.46 7.46
C ALA A 196 -0.59 -0.24 7.32
N GLN A 197 -0.97 0.75 6.52
CA GLN A 197 -0.14 1.94 6.30
C GLN A 197 -0.01 2.79 7.56
N GLN A 198 -1.03 2.85 8.43
CA GLN A 198 -0.92 3.51 9.73
C GLN A 198 0.10 2.83 10.64
N SER A 199 0.12 1.50 10.67
CA SER A 199 1.15 0.73 11.40
C SER A 199 2.55 0.99 10.84
N GLU A 200 2.71 0.95 9.52
CA GLU A 200 4.00 1.19 8.86
C GLU A 200 4.52 2.63 9.09
N LEU A 201 3.63 3.64 9.19
CA LEU A 201 4.01 5.00 9.57
C LEU A 201 4.68 5.04 10.96
N GLN A 202 4.20 4.25 11.92
CA GLN A 202 4.81 4.18 13.25
C GLN A 202 6.19 3.53 13.21
N VAL A 203 6.33 2.44 12.44
CA VAL A 203 7.62 1.77 12.21
C VAL A 203 8.62 2.74 11.59
N MET A 204 8.26 3.41 10.50
CA MET A 204 9.13 4.36 9.81
C MET A 204 9.53 5.55 10.70
N ALA A 205 8.62 6.04 11.55
CA ALA A 205 8.92 7.09 12.51
C ALA A 205 9.99 6.65 13.54
N GLY A 206 9.90 5.41 14.03
CA GLY A 206 10.92 4.81 14.90
C GLY A 206 12.27 4.70 14.20
N MET A 207 12.29 4.15 12.97
CA MET A 207 13.51 3.97 12.18
C MET A 207 14.20 5.30 11.82
N LEU A 208 13.42 6.35 11.57
CA LEU A 208 13.94 7.70 11.35
C LEU A 208 14.59 8.25 12.62
N LYS A 209 13.95 8.08 13.77
CA LYS A 209 14.48 8.54 15.07
C LYS A 209 15.81 7.87 15.40
N GLU A 210 15.92 6.55 15.22
CA GLU A 210 17.17 5.78 15.40
C GLU A 210 18.31 6.28 14.51
N ARG A 211 17.96 6.82 13.34
CA ARG A 211 18.91 7.41 12.40
C ARG A 211 19.22 8.88 12.67
N GLY A 212 18.62 9.49 13.70
CA GLY A 212 18.77 10.91 14.03
C GLY A 212 18.07 11.84 13.03
N ALA A 213 17.03 11.33 12.35
CA ALA A 213 16.25 12.06 11.35
C ALA A 213 14.79 12.22 11.77
N LYS A 214 14.07 13.08 11.05
CA LYS A 214 12.63 13.33 11.22
C LYS A 214 11.91 13.16 9.87
N PRO A 215 10.59 12.94 9.86
CA PRO A 215 9.80 13.01 8.63
C PRO A 215 10.00 14.35 7.91
N LEU A 216 9.77 14.38 6.60
CA LEU A 216 9.66 15.64 5.87
C LEU A 216 8.43 16.41 6.38
N SER A 217 8.60 17.71 6.59
CA SER A 217 7.54 18.65 6.96
C SER A 217 6.56 18.88 5.81
#